data_AF-A0A351F9S9-F1
#
_entry.id   AF-A0A351F9S9-F1
#
_cell.length_a   1.000
_cell.length_b   1.000
_cell.length_c   1.000
_cell.angle_alpha   90.00
_cell.angle_beta   90.00
_cell.angle_gamma   90.00
#
_symmetry.space_group_name_H-M   'P 1'
#
loop_
_entity.id
_entity.type
_entity.pdbx_description
1 polymer ?
#
loop_
_entity_poly.entity_id
_entity_poly.type
_entity_poly.pdbx_seq_one_letter_code
_entity_poly.pdbx_strand_id
1 'polypeptide(L)'
;MLKRWIGETPYFEDLNTPMAPNSDRNVFNRLEVGKTYRPNTERKPGQPSLIECEKTHPDAKITIEYFIAQQLPTKSGGRMLVGRAMVKDHKMDGKPFEINSLMKEVFAGDYKIKLLFNLAGLEPKEFEFSQDDVSTTFEHESRKYKIENIDLENKSLLISKEATIMQPSEKIILSLPPVDPLR
;
A
#
# COMPACT_ATOMS: atom_id res chain seq x y z
N MET A 1 11.88 -2.91 2.52
CA MET A 1 11.47 -4.32 2.75
C MET A 1 12.22 -4.91 3.92
N LEU A 2 11.56 -5.63 4.83
CA LEU A 2 12.25 -6.36 5.91
C LEU A 2 13.00 -7.56 5.33
N LYS A 3 14.29 -7.70 5.60
CA LYS A 3 15.12 -8.80 5.05
C LYS A 3 15.93 -9.56 6.08
N ARG A 4 16.37 -8.90 7.15
CA ARG A 4 17.23 -9.49 8.18
C ARG A 4 17.04 -8.79 9.52
N TRP A 5 17.57 -9.36 10.59
CA TRP A 5 17.55 -8.79 11.93
C TRP A 5 18.77 -9.27 12.73
N ILE A 6 19.11 -8.52 13.77
CA ILE A 6 20.09 -8.92 14.79
C ILE A 6 19.41 -8.70 16.14
N GLY A 7 19.20 -9.78 16.90
CA GLY A 7 18.38 -9.74 18.11
C GLY A 7 16.98 -9.21 17.80
N GLU A 8 16.59 -8.15 18.50
CA GLU A 8 15.29 -7.47 18.36
C GLU A 8 15.33 -6.26 17.40
N THR A 9 16.42 -6.09 16.64
CA THR A 9 16.53 -4.97 15.70
C THR A 9 16.36 -5.43 14.24
N PRO A 10 15.30 -4.99 13.54
CA PRO A 10 15.12 -5.26 12.13
C PRO A 10 16.02 -4.41 11.22
N TYR A 11 16.36 -4.97 10.06
CA TYR A 11 17.04 -4.30 8.97
C TYR A 11 16.17 -4.32 7.72
N PHE A 12 15.85 -3.12 7.24
CA PHE A 12 15.04 -2.91 6.06
C PHE A 12 15.91 -2.54 4.86
N GLU A 13 15.81 -3.34 3.80
CA GLU A 13 16.38 -3.01 2.50
C GLU A 13 15.56 -1.89 1.83
N ASP A 14 16.25 -0.85 1.39
CA ASP A 14 15.68 0.22 0.57
C ASP A 14 15.89 -0.10 -0.91
N LEU A 15 14.87 -0.67 -1.55
CA LEU A 15 14.91 -1.14 -2.94
C LEU A 15 15.15 -0.02 -3.97
N ASN A 16 15.01 1.25 -3.57
CA ASN A 16 15.20 2.39 -4.45
C ASN A 16 16.55 3.08 -4.26
N THR A 17 17.34 2.67 -3.26
CA THR A 17 18.62 3.32 -2.93
C THR A 17 19.78 2.33 -3.04
N PRO A 18 20.56 2.37 -4.14
CA PRO A 18 21.75 1.54 -4.26
C PRO A 18 22.83 1.96 -3.26
N MET A 19 23.63 0.97 -2.83
CA MET A 19 24.67 1.15 -1.81
C MET A 19 25.78 2.10 -2.28
N ALA A 20 26.08 2.11 -3.57
CA ALA A 20 27.02 2.99 -4.25
C ALA A 20 26.59 3.18 -5.73
N PRO A 21 27.13 4.17 -6.46
CA PRO A 21 26.94 4.25 -7.90
C PRO A 21 27.34 2.92 -8.57
N ASN A 22 26.46 2.35 -9.41
CA ASN A 22 26.63 1.07 -10.09
C ASN A 22 26.66 -0.19 -9.20
N SER A 23 26.11 -0.14 -7.98
CA SER A 23 26.00 -1.32 -7.13
C SER A 23 24.72 -2.11 -7.38
N ASP A 24 24.83 -3.43 -7.54
CA ASP A 24 23.67 -4.36 -7.56
C ASP A 24 23.07 -4.59 -6.15
N ARG A 25 23.64 -3.96 -5.11
CA ARG A 25 23.17 -4.08 -3.73
C ARG A 25 22.53 -2.79 -3.28
N ASN A 26 21.43 -2.94 -2.55
CA ASN A 26 20.71 -1.84 -1.94
C ASN A 26 21.21 -1.54 -0.52
N VAL A 27 20.88 -0.34 -0.05
CA VAL A 27 21.12 0.07 1.33
C VAL A 27 20.22 -0.72 2.28
N PHE A 28 20.79 -1.14 3.41
CA PHE A 28 20.02 -1.67 4.53
C PHE A 28 20.01 -0.65 5.66
N ASN A 29 18.81 -0.29 6.10
CA ASN A 29 18.60 0.58 7.25
C ASN A 29 18.35 -0.27 8.49
N ARG A 30 19.16 -0.07 9.54
CA ARG A 30 18.91 -0.58 10.88
C ARG A 30 17.85 0.31 11.52
N LEU A 31 16.67 -0.23 11.80
CA LEU A 31 15.55 0.54 12.33
C LEU A 31 15.15 -0.03 13.70
N GLU A 32 15.24 0.80 14.74
CA GLU A 32 14.92 0.41 16.11
C GLU A 32 13.42 0.55 16.39
N VAL A 33 12.91 -0.32 17.27
CA VAL A 33 11.51 -0.30 17.71
C VAL A 33 11.24 0.98 18.51
N GLY A 34 10.08 1.61 18.27
CA GLY A 34 9.65 2.86 18.87
C GLY A 34 10.26 4.12 18.24
N LYS A 35 11.21 3.97 17.29
CA LYS A 35 11.90 5.10 16.65
C LYS A 35 11.27 5.47 15.32
N THR A 36 11.34 6.77 14.99
CA THR A 36 10.83 7.34 13.75
C THR A 36 11.98 7.77 12.85
N TYR A 37 11.81 7.56 11.56
CA TYR A 37 12.87 7.77 10.58
C TYR A 37 12.40 8.61 9.39
N ARG A 38 13.32 9.43 8.88
CA ARG A 38 13.15 10.27 7.69
C ARG A 38 14.24 9.98 6.64
N PRO A 39 14.04 10.39 5.37
CA PRO A 39 15.08 10.31 4.34
C PRO A 39 16.37 11.05 4.74
N ASN A 40 17.51 10.42 4.47
CA ASN A 40 18.83 11.02 4.58
C ASN A 40 19.24 11.66 3.24
N THR A 41 18.92 12.94 3.06
CA THR A 41 19.17 13.68 1.82
C THR A 41 20.66 13.97 1.57
N GLU A 42 21.47 14.02 2.63
CA GLU A 42 22.92 14.28 2.57
C GLU A 42 23.77 13.01 2.60
N ARG A 43 23.15 11.88 2.27
CA ARG A 43 23.76 10.55 2.34
C ARG A 43 25.04 10.46 1.48
N LYS A 44 26.08 9.87 2.06
CA LYS A 44 27.28 9.37 1.36
C LYS A 44 27.21 7.86 1.12
N PRO A 45 27.95 7.31 0.14
CA PRO A 45 28.05 5.86 -0.05
C PRO A 45 28.41 5.13 1.25
N GLY A 46 27.73 4.01 1.52
CA GLY A 46 27.87 3.26 2.78
C GLY A 46 27.06 3.78 3.97
N GLN A 47 26.47 4.98 3.90
CA GLN A 47 25.55 5.47 4.93
C GLN A 47 24.11 4.98 4.71
N PRO A 48 23.29 4.93 5.78
CA PRO A 48 21.87 4.58 5.67
C PRO A 48 21.10 5.63 4.86
N SER A 49 20.03 5.19 4.19
CA SER A 49 19.12 6.04 3.45
C SER A 49 18.05 6.66 4.35
N LEU A 50 17.92 6.17 5.57
CA LEU A 50 17.04 6.69 6.61
C LEU A 50 17.84 7.06 7.86
N ILE A 51 17.47 8.18 8.49
CA ILE A 51 18.04 8.63 9.77
C ILE A 51 16.93 8.89 10.77
N GLU A 52 17.24 8.70 12.05
CA GLU A 52 16.30 8.92 13.15
C GLU A 52 15.87 10.40 13.20
N CYS A 53 14.61 10.61 13.54
CA CYS A 53 14.03 11.93 13.73
C CYS A 53 12.86 11.85 14.72
N GLU A 54 12.42 13.01 15.18
CA GLU A 54 11.20 13.14 15.99
C GLU A 54 9.95 12.77 15.20
N LYS A 55 8.93 12.25 15.89
CA LYS A 55 7.64 11.87 15.28
C LYS A 55 6.95 13.03 14.55
N THR A 56 7.13 14.25 15.04
CA THR A 56 6.52 15.46 14.49
C THR A 56 7.36 16.11 13.39
N HIS A 57 8.48 15.50 13.00
CA HIS A 57 9.33 16.04 11.94
C HIS A 57 8.55 16.05 10.61
N PRO A 58 8.59 17.14 9.81
CA PRO A 58 7.81 17.24 8.58
C PRO A 58 8.11 16.12 7.57
N ASP A 59 9.36 15.68 7.51
CA ASP A 59 9.78 14.54 6.66
C ASP A 59 9.74 13.17 7.34
N ALA A 60 9.10 13.04 8.51
CA ALA A 60 8.91 11.75 9.15
C ALA A 60 8.24 10.79 8.16
N LYS A 61 8.83 9.61 7.96
CA LYS A 61 8.40 8.66 6.94
C LYS A 61 7.86 7.39 7.53
N ILE A 62 8.63 6.74 8.40
CA ILE A 62 8.25 5.45 8.98
C ILE A 62 8.55 5.37 10.47
N THR A 63 7.76 4.58 11.20
CA THR A 63 8.03 4.17 12.58
C THR A 63 7.88 2.67 12.71
N ILE A 64 8.82 2.04 13.41
CA ILE A 64 8.73 0.62 13.74
C ILE A 64 8.02 0.51 15.08
N GLU A 65 6.72 0.21 15.07
CA GLU A 65 5.92 0.14 16.30
C GLU A 65 6.23 -1.14 17.09
N TYR A 66 6.52 -2.23 16.38
CA TYR A 66 6.82 -3.53 16.99
C TYR A 66 7.71 -4.36 16.07
N PHE A 67 8.54 -5.24 16.64
CA PHE A 67 9.29 -6.24 15.91
C PHE A 67 9.44 -7.53 16.73
N ILE A 68 9.33 -8.68 16.05
CA ILE A 68 9.61 -9.99 16.63
C ILE A 68 10.21 -10.93 15.59
N ALA A 69 11.13 -11.80 16.03
CA ALA A 69 11.58 -12.95 15.26
C ALA A 69 10.90 -14.22 15.78
N GLN A 70 10.12 -14.89 14.92
CA GLN A 70 9.31 -16.05 15.30
C GLN A 70 9.62 -17.25 14.40
N GLN A 71 9.64 -18.46 14.97
CA GLN A 71 9.72 -19.68 14.17
C GLN A 71 8.34 -20.10 13.66
N LEU A 72 8.15 -20.09 12.34
CA LEU A 72 6.93 -20.53 11.67
C LEU A 72 7.12 -21.91 11.01
N PRO A 73 6.08 -22.76 10.98
CA PRO A 73 6.14 -24.03 10.26
C PRO A 73 6.20 -23.79 8.74
N THR A 74 6.98 -24.61 8.04
CA THR A 74 7.06 -24.61 6.58
C THR A 74 6.10 -25.65 5.99
N LYS A 75 5.75 -25.50 4.71
CA LYS A 75 4.94 -26.49 3.97
C LYS A 75 5.59 -27.88 3.91
N SER A 76 6.92 -27.95 4.02
CA SER A 76 7.70 -29.19 4.03
C SER A 76 7.86 -29.83 5.42
N GLY A 77 7.18 -29.31 6.46
CA GLY A 77 7.24 -29.84 7.82
C GLY A 77 8.43 -29.36 8.66
N GLY A 78 9.28 -28.47 8.11
CA GLY A 78 10.36 -27.81 8.85
C GLY A 78 9.88 -26.57 9.61
N ARG A 79 10.81 -25.89 10.29
CA ARG A 79 10.57 -24.57 10.90
C ARG A 79 11.51 -23.56 10.25
N MET A 80 11.00 -22.36 10.00
CA MET A 80 11.78 -21.25 9.48
C MET A 80 11.64 -20.04 10.39
N LEU A 81 12.76 -19.34 10.61
CA LEU A 81 12.76 -18.11 11.40
C LEU A 81 12.31 -16.94 10.51
N VAL A 82 11.31 -16.19 10.97
CA VAL A 82 10.69 -15.10 10.24
C VAL A 82 10.66 -13.86 11.13
N GLY A 83 11.22 -12.77 10.62
CA GLY A 83 11.07 -11.46 11.23
C GLY A 83 9.72 -10.87 10.84
N ARG A 84 8.98 -10.33 11.80
CA ARG A 84 7.70 -9.64 11.61
C ARG A 84 7.79 -8.27 12.28
N ALA A 85 7.50 -7.22 11.53
CA ALA A 85 7.52 -5.84 12.01
C ALA A 85 6.16 -5.21 11.80
N MET A 86 5.68 -4.45 12.78
CA MET A 86 4.55 -3.54 12.61
C MET A 86 5.10 -2.16 12.25
N VAL A 87 4.72 -1.63 11.10
CA VAL A 87 5.26 -0.40 10.53
C VAL A 87 4.16 0.62 10.35
N LYS A 88 4.33 1.81 10.90
CA LYS A 88 3.51 2.98 10.60
C LYS A 88 4.19 3.79 9.51
N ASP A 89 3.54 3.95 8.37
CA ASP A 89 3.90 4.95 7.38
C ASP A 89 3.23 6.28 7.76
N HIS A 90 4.00 7.36 7.82
CA HIS A 90 3.54 8.70 8.20
C HIS A 90 3.02 9.51 7.00
N LYS A 91 3.32 9.07 5.77
CA LYS A 91 2.70 9.65 4.56
C LYS A 91 1.32 9.08 4.29
N MET A 92 1.01 7.94 4.89
CA MET A 92 -0.29 7.28 4.79
C MET A 92 -1.08 7.53 6.07
N ASP A 93 -2.33 7.96 5.94
CA ASP A 93 -3.22 8.15 7.10
C ASP A 93 -3.76 6.81 7.67
N GLY A 94 -3.30 5.68 7.10
CA GLY A 94 -3.69 4.33 7.50
C GLY A 94 -3.12 3.88 8.85
N LYS A 95 -3.68 2.80 9.39
CA LYS A 95 -3.15 2.13 10.59
C LYS A 95 -1.79 1.51 10.31
N PRO A 96 -0.95 1.25 11.34
CA PRO A 96 0.25 0.45 11.17
C PRO A 96 -0.07 -0.89 10.51
N PHE A 97 0.80 -1.36 9.62
CA PHE A 97 0.64 -2.61 8.89
C PHE A 97 1.83 -3.54 9.11
N GLU A 98 1.60 -4.84 8.95
CA GLU A 98 2.63 -5.85 9.13
C GLU A 98 3.50 -6.01 7.88
N ILE A 99 4.81 -6.01 8.08
CA ILE A 99 5.80 -6.49 7.11
C ILE A 99 6.51 -7.70 7.72
N ASN A 100 6.58 -8.81 6.99
CA ASN A 100 7.43 -9.93 7.35
C ASN A 100 8.52 -10.22 6.32
N SER A 101 9.56 -10.95 6.73
CA SER A 101 10.74 -11.22 5.89
C SER A 101 10.50 -12.15 4.69
N LEU A 102 9.34 -12.81 4.62
CA LEU A 102 8.96 -13.71 3.52
C LEU A 102 8.08 -13.01 2.46
N MET A 103 7.50 -11.86 2.80
CA MET A 103 6.70 -11.07 1.87
C MET A 103 7.57 -10.58 0.71
N LYS A 104 7.13 -10.84 -0.53
CA LYS A 104 7.73 -10.28 -1.75
C LYS A 104 7.28 -8.84 -1.98
N GLU A 105 6.04 -8.57 -1.62
CA GLU A 105 5.37 -7.28 -1.75
C GLU A 105 4.66 -6.98 -0.43
N VAL A 106 4.53 -5.70 -0.12
CA VAL A 106 3.84 -5.21 1.07
C VAL A 106 2.70 -4.34 0.60
N PHE A 107 1.49 -4.71 0.97
CA PHE A 107 0.32 -3.90 0.73
C PHE A 107 0.09 -2.99 1.93
N ALA A 108 0.33 -1.69 1.75
CA ALA A 108 0.24 -0.70 2.83
C ALA A 108 -1.20 -0.26 3.15
N GLY A 109 -2.20 -0.81 2.44
CA GLY A 109 -3.60 -0.52 2.67
C GLY A 109 -4.23 0.46 1.70
N ASP A 110 -3.47 1.08 0.78
CA ASP A 110 -4.03 2.08 -0.14
C ASP A 110 -4.47 1.45 -1.46
N TYR A 111 -5.78 1.35 -1.68
CA TYR A 111 -6.34 0.97 -2.98
C TYR A 111 -6.56 2.20 -3.87
N LYS A 112 -6.09 2.11 -5.12
CA LYS A 112 -6.47 3.02 -6.19
C LYS A 112 -7.43 2.31 -7.14
N ILE A 113 -8.64 2.84 -7.26
CA ILE A 113 -9.69 2.30 -8.11
C ILE A 113 -9.67 3.09 -9.42
N LYS A 114 -9.52 2.39 -10.55
CA LYS A 114 -9.62 2.99 -11.89
C LYS A 114 -10.83 2.44 -12.61
N LEU A 115 -11.72 3.33 -13.05
CA LEU A 115 -12.91 2.97 -13.81
C LEU A 115 -12.81 3.54 -15.22
N LEU A 116 -13.02 2.68 -16.22
CA LEU A 116 -13.15 3.09 -17.60
C LEU A 116 -14.64 3.08 -17.98
N PHE A 117 -15.20 4.25 -18.24
CA PHE A 117 -16.55 4.38 -18.75
C PHE A 117 -16.53 4.37 -20.28
N ASN A 118 -17.10 3.31 -20.85
CA ASN A 118 -17.31 3.18 -22.29
C ASN A 118 -18.80 3.26 -22.61
N LEU A 119 -19.24 4.38 -23.20
CA LEU A 119 -20.61 4.59 -23.64
C LEU A 119 -20.66 4.54 -25.17
N ALA A 120 -21.65 3.84 -25.72
CA ALA A 120 -21.78 3.68 -27.16
C ALA A 120 -21.84 5.03 -27.89
N GLY A 121 -20.94 5.24 -28.85
CA GLY A 121 -20.86 6.47 -29.64
C GLY A 121 -20.14 7.64 -28.95
N LEU A 122 -19.51 7.41 -27.79
CA LEU A 122 -18.76 8.41 -27.03
C LEU A 122 -17.33 7.93 -26.78
N GLU A 123 -16.41 8.87 -26.61
CA GLU A 123 -15.03 8.56 -26.23
C GLU A 123 -15.00 7.96 -24.81
N PRO A 124 -14.19 6.91 -24.58
CA PRO A 124 -14.02 6.36 -23.25
C PRO A 124 -13.44 7.40 -22.29
N LYS A 125 -13.96 7.44 -21.06
CA LYS A 125 -13.47 8.33 -20.01
C LYS A 125 -13.02 7.54 -18.80
N GLU A 126 -11.80 7.84 -18.32
CA GLU A 126 -11.27 7.27 -17.10
C GLU A 126 -11.58 8.14 -15.88
N PHE A 127 -11.90 7.47 -14.78
CA PHE A 127 -12.02 8.08 -13.47
C PHE A 127 -11.16 7.31 -12.47
N GLU A 128 -10.50 8.04 -11.59
CA GLU A 128 -9.66 7.47 -10.54
C GLU A 128 -10.22 7.86 -9.17
N PHE A 129 -10.32 6.88 -8.28
CA PHE A 129 -10.84 7.03 -6.93
C PHE A 129 -9.92 6.35 -5.91
N SER A 130 -9.94 6.84 -4.68
CA SER A 130 -9.38 6.18 -3.51
C SER A 130 -10.38 5.21 -2.89
N GLN A 131 -9.92 4.38 -1.96
CA GLN A 131 -10.81 3.53 -1.15
C GLN A 131 -11.78 4.31 -0.24
N ASP A 132 -11.46 5.56 0.05
CA ASP A 132 -12.23 6.41 0.98
C ASP A 132 -13.24 7.30 0.24
N ASP A 133 -13.26 7.28 -1.09
CA ASP A 133 -14.12 8.12 -1.94
C ASP A 133 -15.58 7.65 -1.98
N VAL A 134 -16.05 6.96 -0.94
CA VAL A 134 -17.46 6.59 -0.78
C VAL A 134 -18.31 7.87 -0.71
N SER A 135 -19.46 7.85 -1.38
CA SER A 135 -20.36 8.98 -1.61
C SER A 135 -19.87 10.06 -2.58
N THR A 136 -18.71 9.88 -3.22
CA THR A 136 -18.24 10.78 -4.29
C THR A 136 -19.15 10.70 -5.50
N THR A 137 -19.51 11.85 -6.05
CA THR A 137 -20.26 11.98 -7.30
C THR A 137 -19.34 12.35 -8.46
N PHE A 138 -19.58 11.79 -9.64
CA PHE A 138 -18.83 12.10 -10.84
C PHE A 138 -19.75 12.14 -12.07
N GLU A 139 -19.31 12.82 -13.13
CA GLU A 139 -20.14 13.10 -14.30
C GLU A 139 -19.44 12.75 -15.62
N HIS A 140 -20.21 12.12 -16.51
CA HIS A 140 -19.83 11.85 -17.89
C HIS A 140 -21.00 12.16 -18.82
N GLU A 141 -20.83 13.12 -19.74
CA GLU A 141 -21.84 13.55 -20.73
C GLU A 141 -23.22 13.83 -20.12
N SER A 142 -23.27 14.72 -19.11
CA SER A 142 -24.49 15.11 -18.38
C SER A 142 -25.18 13.99 -17.58
N ARG A 143 -24.55 12.81 -17.44
CA ARG A 143 -25.02 11.72 -16.57
C ARG A 143 -24.22 11.74 -15.27
N LYS A 144 -24.92 11.88 -14.15
CA LYS A 144 -24.33 11.86 -12.81
C LYS A 144 -24.38 10.45 -12.22
N TYR A 145 -23.25 10.07 -11.63
CA TYR A 145 -23.07 8.81 -10.94
C TYR A 145 -22.55 9.08 -9.53
N LYS A 146 -22.81 8.16 -8.63
CA LYS A 146 -22.33 8.21 -7.24
C LYS A 146 -21.77 6.87 -6.83
N ILE A 147 -20.61 6.89 -6.17
CA ILE A 147 -20.05 5.71 -5.50
C ILE A 147 -20.83 5.51 -4.19
N GLU A 148 -21.62 4.46 -4.08
CA GLU A 148 -22.41 4.19 -2.87
C GLU A 148 -21.65 3.32 -1.88
N ASN A 149 -20.83 2.39 -2.38
CA ASN A 149 -20.05 1.50 -1.53
C ASN A 149 -18.80 0.98 -2.26
N ILE A 150 -17.71 0.86 -1.50
CA ILE A 150 -16.45 0.22 -1.92
C ILE A 150 -16.23 -0.97 -0.98
N ASP A 151 -16.27 -2.18 -1.51
CA ASP A 151 -15.99 -3.41 -0.77
C ASP A 151 -14.64 -3.98 -1.22
N LEU A 152 -13.61 -3.73 -0.41
CA LEU A 152 -12.24 -4.14 -0.69
C LEU A 152 -12.02 -5.64 -0.51
N GLU A 153 -12.80 -6.29 0.36
CA GLU A 153 -12.68 -7.72 0.65
C GLU A 153 -13.19 -8.54 -0.52
N ASN A 154 -14.38 -8.20 -1.01
CA ASN A 154 -14.99 -8.85 -2.18
C ASN A 154 -14.55 -8.22 -3.50
N LYS A 155 -13.70 -7.20 -3.47
CA LYS A 155 -13.22 -6.43 -4.64
C LYS A 155 -14.37 -5.98 -5.53
N SER A 156 -15.38 -5.39 -4.90
CA SER A 156 -16.59 -4.92 -5.57
C SER A 156 -16.89 -3.45 -5.30
N LEU A 157 -17.51 -2.80 -6.27
CA LEU A 157 -17.87 -1.39 -6.24
C LEU A 157 -19.35 -1.25 -6.60
N LEU A 158 -20.11 -0.56 -5.76
CA LEU A 158 -21.51 -0.22 -6.02
C LEU A 158 -21.60 1.22 -6.48
N ILE A 159 -22.09 1.42 -7.70
CA ILE A 159 -22.31 2.74 -8.31
C ILE A 159 -23.81 2.91 -8.56
N SER A 160 -24.37 4.06 -8.16
CA SER A 160 -25.70 4.47 -8.57
C SER A 160 -25.61 5.52 -9.68
N LYS A 161 -26.46 5.38 -10.69
CA LYS A 161 -26.73 6.42 -11.67
C LYS A 161 -27.92 7.24 -11.17
N GLU A 162 -27.76 8.55 -11.07
CA GLU A 162 -28.85 9.42 -10.63
C GLU A 162 -30.02 9.37 -11.61
N ALA A 163 -31.23 9.37 -11.06
CA ALA A 163 -32.45 9.44 -11.86
C ALA A 163 -32.51 10.78 -12.60
N THR A 164 -32.94 10.73 -13.85
CA THR A 164 -33.36 11.93 -14.58
C THR A 164 -34.88 11.89 -14.74
N ILE A 165 -35.48 13.00 -15.16
CA ILE A 165 -36.94 13.07 -15.42
C ILE A 165 -37.41 11.97 -16.39
N MET A 166 -36.51 11.47 -17.25
CA MET A 166 -36.80 10.46 -18.28
C MET A 166 -36.32 9.04 -17.95
N GLN A 167 -35.48 8.84 -16.92
CA GLN A 167 -34.91 7.52 -16.61
C GLN A 167 -34.82 7.31 -15.09
N PRO A 168 -35.31 6.15 -14.57
CA PRO A 168 -35.17 5.83 -13.16
C PRO A 168 -33.70 5.62 -12.77
N SER A 169 -33.40 5.76 -11.48
CA SER A 169 -32.08 5.48 -10.94
C SER A 169 -31.71 4.02 -11.16
N GLU A 170 -30.48 3.77 -11.58
CA GLU A 170 -29.95 2.42 -11.82
C GLU A 170 -28.79 2.14 -10.86
N LYS A 171 -28.70 0.91 -10.35
CA LYS A 171 -27.58 0.47 -9.51
C LYS A 171 -26.75 -0.54 -10.27
N ILE A 172 -25.45 -0.31 -10.32
CA ILE A 172 -24.47 -1.12 -11.02
C ILE A 172 -23.47 -1.64 -9.99
N ILE A 173 -23.30 -2.97 -9.93
CA ILE A 173 -22.25 -3.61 -9.15
C ILE A 173 -21.15 -4.03 -10.11
N LEU A 174 -19.95 -3.49 -9.91
CA LEU A 174 -18.75 -3.91 -10.61
C LEU A 174 -17.93 -4.79 -9.68
N SER A 175 -17.70 -6.04 -10.05
CA SER A 175 -16.87 -6.98 -9.31
C SER A 175 -15.68 -7.40 -10.15
N LEU A 176 -14.47 -7.34 -9.60
CA LEU A 176 -13.32 -7.94 -10.28
C LEU A 176 -13.46 -9.47 -10.24
N PRO A 177 -13.08 -10.19 -11.32
CA PRO A 177 -13.04 -11.64 -11.27
C PRO A 177 -12.09 -12.10 -10.15
N PRO A 178 -12.36 -13.25 -9.51
CA PRO A 178 -11.44 -13.82 -8.55
C PRO A 178 -10.08 -13.97 -9.22
N VAL A 179 -9.04 -13.42 -8.59
CA VAL A 179 -7.66 -13.60 -9.05
C VAL A 179 -7.32 -15.06 -8.79
N ASP A 180 -7.18 -15.85 -9.86
CA ASP A 180 -6.70 -17.23 -9.75
C ASP A 180 -5.25 -17.19 -9.24
N PRO A 181 -4.97 -17.69 -8.02
CA PRO A 181 -3.63 -17.61 -7.43
C PRO A 181 -2.58 -18.48 -8.15
N LEU A 182 -2.94 -19.14 -9.25
CA LEU A 182 -2.08 -20.04 -10.03
C LEU A 182 -1.81 -19.61 -11.48
N ARG A 183 -2.04 -18.34 -11.84
CA ARG A 183 -1.56 -17.75 -13.11
C ARG A 183 -0.52 -16.66 -12.90
#